data_AF-A0A7R9ZSX4-F1
#
_entry.id   AF-A0A7R9ZSX4-F1
#
_cell.length_a   1.000
_cell.length_b   1.000
_cell.length_c   1.000
_cell.angle_alpha   90.00
_cell.angle_beta   90.00
_cell.angle_gamma   90.00
#
_symmetry.space_group_name_H-M   'P 1'
#
loop_
_entity.id
_entity.type
_entity.pdbx_description
1 polymer ?
#
loop_
_entity_poly.entity_id
_entity_poly.type
_entity_poly.pdbx_seq_one_letter_code
_entity_poly.pdbx_strand_id
1 'polypeptide(L)'
;HKVITIRPIATLVSSAMASTAALPKVRKLFHPTKHLWFRRNPSAQRVVEVGLTERGFDDVGDITNVRCHSRPFVAGDEIVRIDWEGSKITAADELYHTVWDTFTGTTSIAVPFGGHWHGSALSDTIVDEDSVLATVEPDVKEWNDVVTSLVEEEEYLELAEEQPPGMFADS
;
A
#
# COMPACT_ATOMS: atom_id res chain seq x y z
N HIS A 1 -35.17 50.61 13.53
CA HIS A 1 -34.11 50.69 12.51
C HIS A 1 -32.85 50.05 13.06
N LYS A 2 -32.62 48.76 12.76
CA LYS A 2 -31.50 47.97 13.28
C LYS A 2 -30.66 47.57 12.06
N VAL A 3 -29.56 48.28 11.83
CA VAL A 3 -28.65 48.05 10.70
C VAL A 3 -27.71 46.91 11.09
N ILE A 4 -27.84 45.77 10.41
CA ILE A 4 -26.97 44.61 10.58
C ILE A 4 -25.86 44.74 9.53
N THR A 5 -24.66 45.08 9.97
CA THR A 5 -23.46 45.14 9.14
C THR A 5 -22.87 43.74 8.99
N ILE A 6 -22.96 43.15 7.80
CA ILE A 6 -22.34 41.87 7.46
C ILE A 6 -20.89 42.15 7.04
N ARG A 7 -19.91 41.60 7.76
CA ARG A 7 -18.49 41.65 7.38
C ARG A 7 -18.18 40.51 6.40
N PRO A 8 -17.38 40.72 5.34
CA PRO A 8 -16.97 39.64 4.46
C PRO A 8 -15.93 38.74 5.15
N ILE A 9 -16.12 37.43 5.04
CA ILE A 9 -15.14 36.41 5.44
C ILE A 9 -14.05 36.40 4.38
N ALA A 10 -12.85 36.86 4.74
CA ALA A 10 -11.68 36.75 3.88
C ALA A 10 -11.18 35.30 3.89
N THR A 11 -11.27 34.64 2.73
CA THR A 11 -10.68 33.34 2.45
C THR A 11 -9.16 33.42 2.57
N LEU A 12 -8.58 32.79 3.59
CA LEU A 12 -7.15 32.56 3.69
C LEU A 12 -6.75 31.40 2.77
N VAL A 13 -6.33 31.72 1.54
CA VAL A 13 -5.53 30.79 0.73
C VAL A 13 -4.08 30.92 1.21
N SER A 14 -3.71 30.08 2.18
CA SER A 14 -2.32 29.98 2.61
C SER A 14 -1.61 28.99 1.69
N SER A 15 -1.03 29.52 0.61
CA SER A 15 -0.02 28.84 -0.19
C SER A 15 1.26 28.74 0.63
N ALA A 16 1.55 27.55 1.16
CA ALA A 16 2.85 27.23 1.75
C ALA A 16 3.67 26.51 0.70
N MET A 17 4.72 27.19 0.21
CA MET A 17 5.75 26.59 -0.62
C MET A 17 6.39 25.42 0.12
N ALA A 18 6.41 24.26 -0.54
CA ALA A 18 7.10 23.06 -0.09
C ALA A 18 8.60 23.36 0.08
N SER A 19 9.02 23.57 1.34
CA SER A 19 10.40 23.38 1.73
C SER A 19 10.58 21.87 1.92
N THR A 20 11.35 21.24 1.03
CA THR A 20 11.74 19.83 1.08
C THR A 20 12.70 19.58 2.24
N ALA A 21 12.24 19.81 3.47
CA ALA A 21 12.81 19.17 4.63
C ALA A 21 12.35 17.71 4.55
N ALA A 22 13.28 16.79 4.28
CA ALA A 22 13.02 15.37 4.36
C ALA A 22 12.40 15.10 5.73
N LEU A 23 11.11 14.77 5.74
CA LEU A 23 10.44 14.30 6.94
C LEU A 23 11.26 13.12 7.47
N PRO A 24 11.48 13.01 8.80
CA PRO A 24 12.20 11.87 9.35
C PRO A 24 11.59 10.59 8.77
N LYS A 25 12.39 9.77 8.07
CA LYS A 25 11.93 8.54 7.42
C LYS A 25 11.29 7.69 8.52
N VAL A 26 9.96 7.69 8.57
CA VAL A 26 9.22 6.95 9.58
C VAL A 26 9.51 5.48 9.31
N ARG A 27 10.06 4.79 10.31
CA ARG A 27 10.62 3.45 10.17
C ARG A 27 9.56 2.46 9.67
N LYS A 28 9.80 1.88 8.49
CA LYS A 28 9.03 0.76 7.94
C LYS A 28 9.53 -0.55 8.56
N LEU A 29 8.63 -1.49 8.79
CA LEU A 29 8.91 -2.88 9.14
C LEU A 29 8.30 -3.78 8.07
N PHE A 30 8.93 -4.90 7.76
CA PHE A 30 8.59 -5.69 6.58
C PHE A 30 8.16 -7.10 6.98
N HIS A 31 7.16 -7.64 6.29
CA HIS A 31 6.80 -9.03 6.43
C HIS A 31 7.68 -9.88 5.50
N PRO A 32 8.42 -10.88 6.00
CA PRO A 32 9.44 -11.59 5.23
C PRO A 32 8.90 -12.32 4.00
N THR A 33 7.67 -12.85 4.08
CA THR A 33 7.10 -13.72 3.03
C THR A 33 5.81 -13.19 2.37
N LYS A 34 5.26 -12.07 2.84
CA LYS A 34 4.02 -11.51 2.30
C LYS A 34 4.26 -10.26 1.46
N HIS A 35 5.52 -9.82 1.38
CA HIS A 35 5.93 -8.64 0.62
C HIS A 35 5.14 -7.37 0.99
N LEU A 36 4.76 -7.27 2.27
CA LEU A 36 4.07 -6.12 2.87
C LEU A 36 5.03 -5.32 3.74
N TRP A 37 4.86 -4.01 3.76
CA TRP A 37 5.46 -3.15 4.78
C TRP A 37 4.40 -2.57 5.70
N PHE A 38 4.82 -2.31 6.94
CA PHE A 38 4.03 -1.70 7.99
C PHE A 38 4.76 -0.46 8.52
N ARG A 39 4.02 0.62 8.74
CA ARG A 39 4.58 1.86 9.27
C ARG A 39 3.64 2.46 10.29
N ARG A 40 4.14 2.80 11.48
CA ARG A 40 3.32 3.52 12.46
C ARG A 40 3.09 4.95 11.99
N ASN A 41 1.85 5.42 12.02
CA ASN A 41 1.56 6.81 11.71
C ASN A 41 2.09 7.71 12.85
N PRO A 42 2.98 8.68 12.57
CA PRO A 42 3.58 9.51 13.61
C PRO A 42 2.57 10.44 14.28
N SER A 43 1.51 10.83 13.57
CA SER A 43 0.44 11.71 14.06
C SER A 43 -0.64 10.95 14.83
N ALA A 44 -0.76 9.64 14.62
CA ALA A 44 -1.71 8.76 15.28
C ALA A 44 -1.03 7.44 15.68
N GLN A 45 -0.39 7.40 16.85
CA GLN A 45 0.48 6.29 17.27
C GLN A 45 -0.17 4.90 17.32
N ARG A 46 -1.51 4.83 17.38
CA ARG A 46 -2.28 3.58 17.34
C ARG A 46 -2.61 3.10 15.93
N VAL A 47 -2.31 3.92 14.94
CA VAL A 47 -2.61 3.66 13.55
C VAL A 47 -1.37 3.14 12.85
N VAL A 48 -1.56 2.05 12.10
CA VAL A 48 -0.55 1.42 11.27
C VAL A 48 -0.98 1.54 9.82
N GLU A 49 -0.07 2.04 9.01
CA GLU A 49 -0.15 2.08 7.57
C GLU A 49 0.41 0.79 7.01
N VAL A 50 -0.25 0.27 5.98
CA VAL A 50 0.10 -0.98 5.29
C VAL A 50 0.27 -0.68 3.81
N GLY A 51 1.33 -1.20 3.21
CA GLY A 51 1.53 -1.15 1.76
C GLY A 51 2.27 -2.37 1.23
N LEU A 52 2.43 -2.42 -0.08
CA LEU A 52 3.22 -3.43 -0.77
C LEU A 52 4.66 -2.95 -0.94
N THR A 53 5.59 -3.88 -0.85
CA THR A 53 6.99 -3.66 -1.23
C THR A 53 7.14 -3.71 -2.75
N GLU A 54 8.26 -3.22 -3.30
CA GLU A 54 8.60 -3.36 -4.73
C GLU A 54 8.38 -4.80 -5.23
N ARG A 55 8.92 -5.77 -4.50
CA ARG A 55 8.70 -7.19 -4.81
C ARG A 55 7.23 -7.61 -4.79
N GLY A 56 6.44 -7.04 -3.89
CA GLY A 56 5.00 -7.27 -3.85
C GLY A 56 4.26 -6.71 -5.07
N PHE A 57 4.77 -5.63 -5.68
CA PHE A 57 4.29 -5.14 -6.96
C PHE A 57 4.73 -6.02 -8.12
N ASP A 58 5.99 -6.49 -8.12
CA ASP A 58 6.48 -7.43 -9.13
C ASP A 58 5.68 -8.73 -9.17
N ASP A 59 5.08 -9.14 -8.04
CA ASP A 59 4.23 -10.33 -7.95
C ASP A 59 2.78 -10.09 -8.42
N VAL A 60 2.32 -8.84 -8.42
CA VAL A 60 0.92 -8.44 -8.69
C VAL A 60 0.76 -7.80 -10.07
N GLY A 61 1.77 -7.12 -10.60
CA GLY A 61 1.69 -6.38 -11.85
C GLY A 61 1.00 -5.02 -11.70
N ASP A 62 0.41 -4.53 -12.79
CA ASP A 62 -0.17 -3.19 -12.84
C ASP A 62 -1.52 -3.15 -12.10
N ILE A 63 -1.56 -2.44 -10.97
CA ILE A 63 -2.78 -2.30 -10.17
C ILE A 63 -3.80 -1.42 -10.89
N THR A 64 -5.01 -1.96 -11.11
CA THR A 64 -6.11 -1.24 -11.76
C THR A 64 -7.23 -0.84 -10.80
N ASN A 65 -7.39 -1.57 -9.70
CA ASN A 65 -8.38 -1.24 -8.68
C ASN A 65 -7.95 -1.73 -7.30
N VAL A 66 -8.24 -0.94 -6.26
CA VAL A 66 -8.02 -1.32 -4.87
C VAL A 66 -9.30 -1.12 -4.08
N ARG A 67 -9.77 -2.19 -3.43
CA ARG A 67 -11.00 -2.20 -2.63
C ARG A 67 -10.68 -2.56 -1.19
N CYS A 68 -11.11 -1.71 -0.27
CA CYS A 68 -10.86 -1.92 1.15
C CYS A 68 -12.13 -2.33 1.89
N HIS A 69 -11.99 -3.17 2.91
CA HIS A 69 -13.09 -3.58 3.77
C HIS A 69 -13.13 -2.72 5.04
N SER A 70 -14.27 -2.08 5.31
CA SER A 70 -14.43 -1.17 6.47
C SER A 70 -14.91 -1.85 7.76
N ARG A 71 -14.90 -3.18 7.80
CA ARG A 71 -15.32 -3.97 8.97
C ARG A 71 -14.13 -4.24 9.91
N PRO A 72 -14.39 -4.49 11.21
CA PRO A 72 -13.39 -5.12 12.07
C PRO A 72 -12.92 -6.44 11.46
N PHE A 73 -11.66 -6.77 11.67
CA PHE A 73 -11.01 -7.93 11.09
C PHE A 73 -10.19 -8.68 12.15
N VAL A 74 -9.94 -9.97 11.92
CA VAL A 74 -9.04 -10.78 12.74
C VAL A 74 -7.75 -11.09 11.98
N ALA A 75 -6.74 -11.62 12.68
CA ALA A 75 -5.50 -12.07 12.06
C ALA A 75 -5.78 -13.07 10.92
N GLY A 76 -5.23 -12.80 9.74
CA GLY A 76 -5.42 -13.59 8.53
C GLY A 76 -6.59 -13.16 7.65
N ASP A 77 -7.45 -12.23 8.11
CA ASP A 77 -8.52 -11.70 7.28
C ASP A 77 -7.96 -10.79 6.16
N GLU A 78 -8.65 -10.83 5.02
CA GLU A 78 -8.41 -9.92 3.90
C GLU A 78 -8.93 -8.51 4.24
N ILE A 79 -8.03 -7.54 4.22
CA ILE A 79 -8.38 -6.13 4.48
C ILE A 79 -8.46 -5.31 3.20
N VAL A 80 -7.73 -5.73 2.17
CA VAL A 80 -7.66 -5.08 0.86
C VAL A 80 -7.70 -6.13 -0.22
N ARG A 81 -8.45 -5.85 -1.29
CA ARG A 81 -8.49 -6.62 -2.53
C ARG A 81 -7.97 -5.75 -3.66
N ILE A 82 -7.03 -6.28 -4.42
CA ILE A 82 -6.36 -5.61 -5.54
C ILE A 82 -6.76 -6.33 -6.82
N ASP A 83 -7.35 -5.61 -7.76
CA ASP A 83 -7.49 -6.05 -9.15
C ASP A 83 -6.30 -5.50 -9.94
N TRP A 84 -5.71 -6.35 -10.79
CA TRP A 84 -4.47 -6.04 -11.50
C TRP A 84 -4.45 -6.60 -12.92
N GLU A 85 -3.58 -6.06 -13.76
CA GLU A 85 -3.36 -6.48 -15.13
C GLU A 85 -1.88 -6.76 -15.39
N GLY A 86 -1.65 -7.75 -16.25
CA GLY A 86 -0.36 -8.25 -16.65
C GLY A 86 -0.27 -8.35 -18.17
N SER A 87 0.90 -8.12 -18.73
CA SER A 87 1.14 -8.27 -20.17
C SER A 87 2.22 -9.31 -20.43
N LYS A 88 1.96 -10.24 -21.34
CA LYS A 88 2.94 -11.24 -21.79
C LYS A 88 3.20 -11.09 -23.29
N ILE A 89 4.47 -11.19 -23.69
CA ILE A 89 4.83 -11.29 -25.11
C ILE A 89 4.59 -12.74 -25.54
N THR A 90 3.61 -12.95 -26.40
CA THR A 90 3.39 -14.28 -27.00
C THR A 90 4.32 -14.47 -28.20
N ALA A 91 4.73 -15.72 -28.43
CA ALA A 91 5.78 -16.08 -29.38
C ALA A 91 5.56 -15.44 -30.77
N ALA A 92 6.60 -14.77 -31.26
CA ALA A 92 6.65 -14.19 -32.59
C ALA A 92 6.60 -15.31 -33.64
N ASP A 93 5.45 -15.46 -34.31
CA ASP A 93 5.37 -16.29 -35.50
C ASP A 93 6.00 -15.50 -36.66
N GLU A 94 7.27 -15.78 -36.94
CA GLU A 94 8.20 -15.45 -38.04
C GLU A 94 8.02 -14.19 -38.94
N LEU A 95 7.05 -13.30 -38.73
CA LEU A 95 6.77 -12.16 -39.60
C LEU A 95 5.99 -11.05 -38.87
N TYR A 96 6.71 -10.24 -38.10
CA TYR A 96 6.39 -8.82 -37.81
C TYR A 96 5.15 -8.40 -37.00
N HIS A 97 4.52 -9.25 -36.20
CA HIS A 97 3.51 -8.77 -35.24
C HIS A 97 3.70 -9.35 -33.84
N THR A 98 4.28 -8.55 -32.94
CA THR A 98 4.24 -8.84 -31.49
C THR A 98 2.79 -8.75 -31.04
N VAL A 99 2.19 -9.88 -30.66
CA VAL A 99 0.86 -9.92 -30.05
C VAL A 99 1.05 -9.83 -28.54
N TRP A 100 0.62 -8.70 -27.98
CA TRP A 100 0.50 -8.52 -26.53
C TRP A 100 -0.78 -9.22 -26.09
N ASP A 101 -0.63 -10.21 -25.20
CA ASP A 101 -1.78 -10.80 -24.51
C ASP A 101 -1.85 -10.21 -23.11
N THR A 102 -3.03 -9.70 -22.76
CA THR A 102 -3.28 -9.07 -21.46
C THR A 102 -4.05 -10.07 -20.61
N PHE A 103 -3.50 -10.41 -19.45
CA PHE A 103 -4.17 -11.20 -18.44
C PHE A 103 -4.49 -10.34 -17.24
N THR A 104 -5.57 -10.67 -16.56
CA THR A 104 -6.03 -9.93 -15.39
C THR A 104 -6.17 -10.86 -14.21
N GLY A 105 -6.02 -10.32 -13.02
CA GLY A 105 -6.09 -11.11 -11.80
C GLY A 105 -6.61 -10.31 -10.62
N THR A 106 -6.81 -11.03 -9.52
CA THR A 106 -7.10 -10.44 -8.21
C THR A 106 -6.16 -11.04 -7.19
N THR A 107 -5.55 -10.19 -6.38
CA THR A 107 -4.80 -10.59 -5.17
C THR A 107 -5.41 -9.95 -3.93
N SER A 108 -5.44 -10.66 -2.81
CA SER A 108 -5.89 -10.12 -1.52
C SER A 108 -4.73 -9.91 -0.57
N ILE A 109 -4.80 -8.85 0.23
CA ILE A 109 -3.85 -8.55 1.29
C ILE A 109 -4.48 -8.94 2.62
N ALA A 110 -3.81 -9.87 3.30
CA ALA A 110 -4.18 -10.33 4.63
C ALA A 110 -3.13 -9.96 5.68
N VAL A 111 -3.58 -9.30 6.75
CA VAL A 111 -2.71 -8.83 7.84
C VAL A 111 -2.55 -9.89 8.93
N PRO A 112 -1.39 -9.99 9.60
CA PRO A 112 -1.11 -11.01 10.61
C PRO A 112 -1.69 -10.71 12.01
N PHE A 113 -2.54 -9.68 12.14
CA PHE A 113 -3.15 -9.23 13.40
C PHE A 113 -4.61 -8.84 13.17
N GLY A 114 -5.41 -8.84 14.23
CA GLY A 114 -6.76 -8.30 14.26
C GLY A 114 -6.78 -6.79 14.53
N GLY A 115 -7.89 -6.14 14.21
CA GLY A 115 -8.03 -4.71 14.38
C GLY A 115 -9.27 -4.10 13.74
N HIS A 116 -9.22 -2.78 13.62
CA HIS A 116 -10.28 -1.97 13.01
C HIS A 116 -9.75 -1.22 11.81
N TRP A 117 -10.60 -1.09 10.80
CA TRP A 117 -10.34 -0.22 9.66
C TRP A 117 -10.33 1.24 10.09
N HIS A 118 -9.30 2.00 9.71
CA HIS A 118 -9.20 3.43 9.99
C HIS A 118 -9.44 4.28 8.74
N GLY A 119 -8.92 3.87 7.58
CA GLY A 119 -9.12 4.58 6.31
C GLY A 119 -8.32 4.00 5.16
N SER A 120 -8.67 4.39 3.94
CA SER A 120 -7.83 4.14 2.75
C SER A 120 -7.05 5.41 2.46
N ALA A 121 -5.79 5.27 2.06
CA ALA A 121 -4.95 6.39 1.66
C ALA A 121 -4.84 6.54 0.13
N LEU A 122 -5.50 5.66 -0.63
CA LEU A 122 -5.47 5.73 -2.09
C LEU A 122 -6.45 6.79 -2.61
N SER A 123 -5.89 7.85 -3.20
CA SER A 123 -6.56 8.70 -4.18
C SER A 123 -6.44 8.09 -5.59
N ASP A 124 -7.09 8.69 -6.61
CA ASP A 124 -7.04 8.34 -8.05
C ASP A 124 -5.62 8.41 -8.70
N THR A 125 -4.58 8.13 -7.93
CA THR A 125 -3.17 8.23 -8.29
C THR A 125 -2.57 6.86 -8.57
N ILE A 126 -1.51 6.85 -9.36
CA ILE A 126 -0.65 5.68 -9.60
C ILE A 126 -0.18 5.14 -8.24
N VAL A 127 -0.29 3.82 -8.06
CA VAL A 127 0.09 3.12 -6.83
C VAL A 127 1.50 2.57 -7.00
N ASP A 128 2.39 2.83 -6.04
CA ASP A 128 3.80 2.44 -6.03
C ASP A 128 4.23 1.87 -4.66
N GLU A 129 5.50 1.50 -4.52
CA GLU A 129 6.07 0.90 -3.29
C GLU A 129 6.00 1.78 -2.03
N ASP A 130 5.81 3.09 -2.19
CA ASP A 130 5.64 4.04 -1.10
C ASP A 130 4.17 4.33 -0.79
N SER A 131 3.26 3.84 -1.64
CA SER A 131 1.84 4.06 -1.51
C SER A 131 1.25 3.28 -0.34
N VAL A 132 0.55 4.01 0.52
CA VAL A 132 -0.24 3.42 1.60
C VAL A 132 -1.52 2.85 1.00
N LEU A 133 -1.68 1.53 1.07
CA LEU A 133 -2.89 0.85 0.56
C LEU A 133 -4.01 0.90 1.59
N ALA A 134 -3.66 0.77 2.86
CA ALA A 134 -4.60 0.72 3.97
C ALA A 134 -4.03 1.35 5.23
N THR A 135 -4.93 1.93 6.01
CA THR A 135 -4.65 2.48 7.32
C THR A 135 -5.57 1.78 8.32
N VAL A 136 -4.97 1.14 9.32
CA VAL A 136 -5.67 0.28 10.28
C VAL A 136 -5.26 0.59 11.72
N GLU A 137 -6.15 0.31 12.67
CA GLU A 137 -5.86 0.35 14.11
C GLU A 137 -5.80 -1.10 14.62
N PRO A 138 -4.59 -1.69 14.78
CA PRO A 138 -4.46 -3.06 15.24
C PRO A 138 -4.78 -3.20 16.73
N ASP A 139 -5.15 -4.41 17.14
CA ASP A 139 -5.15 -4.76 18.56
C ASP A 139 -3.72 -4.66 19.13
N VAL A 140 -3.57 -4.00 20.27
CA VAL A 140 -2.25 -3.67 20.85
C VAL A 140 -1.47 -4.93 21.23
N LYS A 141 -2.16 -5.97 21.72
CA LYS A 141 -1.50 -7.20 22.16
C LYS A 141 -1.00 -7.96 20.94
N GLU A 142 -1.86 -8.17 19.95
CA GLU A 142 -1.49 -8.89 18.73
C GLU A 142 -0.43 -8.14 17.91
N TRP A 143 -0.51 -6.81 17.84
CA TRP A 143 0.52 -6.00 17.19
C TRP A 143 1.90 -6.20 17.82
N ASN A 144 1.99 -6.20 19.15
CA ASN A 144 3.28 -6.39 19.82
C ASN A 144 3.85 -7.79 19.57
N ASP A 145 3.01 -8.81 19.49
CA ASP A 145 3.43 -10.17 19.15
C ASP A 145 3.95 -10.22 17.69
N VAL A 146 3.20 -9.64 16.75
CA VAL A 146 3.59 -9.59 15.32
C VAL A 146 4.88 -8.84 15.09
N VAL A 147 5.09 -7.68 15.73
CA VAL A 147 6.27 -6.83 15.50
C VAL A 147 7.57 -7.58 15.73
N THR A 148 7.60 -8.57 16.63
CA THR A 148 8.80 -9.39 16.87
C THR A 148 9.17 -10.29 15.70
N SER A 149 8.24 -10.56 14.79
CA SER A 149 8.44 -11.35 13.57
C SER A 149 8.65 -10.53 12.30
N LEU A 150 8.45 -9.20 12.38
CA LEU A 150 8.71 -8.31 11.26
C LEU A 150 10.20 -7.92 11.25
N VAL A 151 10.72 -7.74 10.04
CA VAL A 151 12.15 -7.48 9.81
C VAL A 151 12.37 -6.04 9.35
N GLU A 152 13.62 -5.59 9.43
CA GLU A 152 14.03 -4.31 8.84
C GLU A 152 14.22 -4.44 7.32
N GLU A 153 14.40 -3.30 6.65
CA GLU A 153 14.53 -3.21 5.18
C GLU A 153 15.70 -4.05 4.65
N GLU A 154 16.88 -3.96 5.28
CA GLU A 154 18.08 -4.68 4.86
C GLU A 154 17.89 -6.20 4.93
N GLU A 155 17.42 -6.71 6.07
CA GLU A 155 17.12 -8.15 6.25
C GLU A 155 16.00 -8.62 5.31
N TYR A 156 14.99 -7.78 5.07
CA TYR A 156 13.94 -8.09 4.09
C TYR A 156 14.49 -8.27 2.68
N LEU A 157 15.39 -7.39 2.23
CA LEU A 157 15.97 -7.46 0.90
C LEU A 157 16.79 -8.75 0.72
N GLU A 158 17.59 -9.13 1.72
CA GLU A 158 18.33 -10.41 1.71
C GLU A 158 17.36 -11.60 1.57
N LEU A 159 16.29 -11.61 2.36
CA LEU A 159 15.28 -12.67 2.31
C LEU A 159 14.48 -12.68 0.99
N ALA A 160 14.28 -11.53 0.36
CA ALA A 160 13.53 -11.41 -0.88
C ALA A 160 14.34 -11.90 -2.10
N GLU A 161 15.66 -11.73 -2.08
CA GLU A 161 16.57 -12.24 -3.13
C GLU A 161 16.61 -13.76 -3.19
N GLU A 162 16.47 -14.44 -2.04
CA GLU A 162 16.44 -15.91 -1.97
C GLU A 162 15.11 -16.52 -2.42
N GLN A 163 14.05 -15.71 -2.54
CA GLN A 163 12.72 -16.17 -2.93
C GLN A 163 12.61 -16.32 -4.46
N PRO A 164 11.93 -17.36 -4.97
CA PRO A 164 11.76 -17.56 -6.41
C PRO A 164 11.10 -16.32 -7.00
N PRO A 165 11.50 -15.88 -8.20
CA PRO A 165 11.04 -14.60 -8.72
C PRO A 165 9.52 -14.60 -8.95
N GLY A 166 8.93 -13.40 -8.98
CA GLY A 166 7.49 -13.21 -8.95
C GLY A 166 6.74 -13.86 -10.11
N MET A 167 5.41 -13.82 -10.06
CA MET A 167 4.52 -14.45 -11.06
C MET A 167 4.83 -14.05 -12.51
N PHE A 168 5.51 -12.92 -12.70
CA PHE A 168 5.86 -12.31 -13.98
C PHE A 168 7.30 -12.59 -14.45
N ALA A 169 8.12 -13.30 -13.67
CA ALA A 169 9.54 -13.49 -13.99
C ALA A 169 9.81 -14.30 -15.28
N ASP A 170 8.87 -15.19 -15.64
CA ASP A 170 8.92 -16.01 -16.85
C ASP A 170 8.01 -15.48 -17.98
N SER A 171 7.55 -14.22 -17.88
CA SER A 171 6.61 -13.59 -18.83
C SER A 171 7.28 -12.74 -19.89
#